data_AF-A0A803TD59-F1
#
_entry.id   AF-A0A803TD59-F1
#
_cell.length_a   1.000
_cell.length_b   1.000
_cell.length_c   1.000
_cell.angle_alpha   90.00
_cell.angle_beta   90.00
_cell.angle_gamma   90.00
#
_symmetry.space_group_name_H-M   'P 1'
#
loop_
_entity.id
_entity.type
_entity.pdbx_description
1 polymer ?
#
loop_
_entity_poly.entity_id
_entity_poly.type
_entity_poly.pdbx_seq_one_letter_code
_entity_poly.pdbx_strand_id
1 'polypeptide(L)'
;MDELRAKVDQLQTAFTVSQTAQAVKGHVLTPERFDGTRCKLPTFLAQVELYFSQLSAHAFPTDTSKVAFILSLLTGPAGQWATNLILGNDPVKDNLNNFKKLLTDTFGDPLRKNGQNILYI
;
A
#
# COMPACT_ATOMS: atom_id res chain seq x y z
N MET A 1 -32.85 12.68 28.07
CA MET A 1 -32.23 11.52 27.38
C MET A 1 -31.91 11.83 25.92
N ASP A 2 -32.56 12.81 25.31
CA ASP A 2 -32.39 13.22 23.91
C ASP A 2 -31.05 13.90 23.61
N GLU A 3 -30.50 14.65 24.58
CA GLU A 3 -29.20 15.32 24.42
C GLU A 3 -28.02 14.35 24.31
N LEU A 4 -28.10 13.20 25.00
CA LEU A 4 -27.06 12.18 24.95
C LEU A 4 -27.04 11.46 23.59
N ARG A 5 -28.20 11.31 22.95
CA ARG A 5 -28.29 10.77 21.58
C ARG A 5 -27.71 11.74 20.55
N ALA A 6 -28.00 13.03 20.68
CA ALA A 6 -27.45 14.05 19.79
C ALA A 6 -25.92 14.13 19.87
N LYS A 7 -25.35 13.98 21.07
CA LYS A 7 -23.90 13.94 21.30
C LYS A 7 -23.23 12.71 20.68
N VAL A 8 -23.88 11.54 20.73
CA VAL A 8 -23.35 10.30 20.13
C VAL A 8 -23.38 10.37 18.60
N ASP A 9 -24.45 10.91 18.01
CA ASP A 9 -24.57 11.07 16.56
C ASP A 9 -23.50 12.04 16.00
N GLN A 10 -23.21 13.13 16.74
CA GLN A 10 -22.16 14.09 16.41
C GLN A 10 -20.74 13.49 16.48
N LEU A 11 -20.49 12.59 17.44
CA LEU A 11 -19.22 11.86 17.51
C LEU A 11 -19.06 10.86 16.37
N GLN A 12 -20.15 10.19 15.95
CA GLN A 12 -20.13 9.24 14.84
C GLN A 12 -19.99 9.91 13.47
N THR A 13 -20.62 11.08 13.26
CA THR A 13 -20.45 11.87 12.02
C THR A 13 -19.03 12.44 11.90
N ALA A 14 -18.44 12.95 12.98
CA ALA A 14 -17.07 13.44 12.96
C ALA A 14 -16.05 12.33 12.60
N PHE A 15 -16.24 11.10 13.11
CA PHE A 15 -15.36 9.97 12.84
C PHE A 15 -15.45 9.45 11.39
N THR A 16 -16.60 9.65 10.73
CA THR A 16 -16.82 9.25 9.33
C THR A 16 -16.23 10.27 8.36
N VAL A 17 -16.31 11.56 8.68
CA VAL A 17 -15.77 12.64 7.84
C VAL A 17 -14.24 12.70 7.89
N SER A 18 -13.60 12.35 9.03
CA SER A 18 -12.14 12.27 9.10
C SER A 18 -11.53 11.11 8.29
N GLN A 19 -12.32 10.12 7.86
CA GLN A 19 -11.83 8.98 7.08
C GLN A 19 -11.91 9.18 5.55
N THR A 20 -12.62 10.18 5.05
CA THR A 20 -12.75 10.43 3.59
C THR A 20 -11.87 11.57 3.07
N ALA A 21 -11.22 12.33 3.96
CA ALA A 21 -10.32 13.41 3.62
C ALA A 21 -8.84 13.01 3.77
N GLN A 22 -8.40 11.91 3.13
CA GLN A 22 -6.96 11.65 3.01
C GLN A 22 -6.35 12.58 1.94
N ALA A 23 -6.06 13.79 2.40
CA ALA A 23 -4.89 14.61 2.09
C ALA A 23 -4.40 14.62 0.63
N VAL A 24 -4.96 15.54 -0.16
CA VAL A 24 -4.19 16.24 -1.19
C VAL A 24 -3.15 17.14 -0.52
N LYS A 25 -2.02 16.58 -0.09
CA LYS A 25 -0.86 17.37 0.34
C LYS A 25 0.39 16.84 -0.32
N GLY A 26 0.83 17.58 -1.33
CA GLY A 26 2.16 17.48 -1.94
C GLY A 26 3.25 17.76 -0.90
N HIS A 27 3.61 16.72 -0.17
CA HIS A 27 4.85 16.62 0.54
C HIS A 27 5.52 15.36 -0.02
N VAL A 28 6.84 15.32 -0.03
CA VAL A 28 7.61 14.14 -0.43
C VAL A 28 7.40 13.11 0.68
N LEU A 29 6.25 12.45 0.67
CA LEU A 29 5.78 11.63 1.78
C LEU A 29 6.26 10.21 1.53
N THR A 30 7.07 9.74 2.48
CA THR A 30 7.28 8.32 2.74
C THR A 30 5.98 7.54 2.48
N PRO A 31 6.02 6.40 1.77
CA PRO A 31 4.81 5.72 1.37
C PRO A 31 3.96 5.33 2.60
N GLU A 32 2.64 5.35 2.47
CA GLU A 32 1.74 4.99 3.58
C GLU A 32 1.93 3.51 3.92
N ARG A 33 1.78 3.14 5.20
CA ARG A 33 1.84 1.74 5.60
C ARG A 33 0.70 0.95 4.97
N PHE A 34 1.02 -0.19 4.37
CA PHE A 34 0.08 -1.02 3.64
C PHE A 34 -0.37 -2.19 4.49
N ASP A 35 -1.64 -2.20 4.87
CA ASP A 35 -2.20 -3.26 5.71
C ASP A 35 -2.59 -4.53 4.92
N GLY A 36 -2.64 -4.47 3.58
CA GLY A 36 -3.21 -5.55 2.75
C GLY A 36 -4.50 -5.16 2.03
N THR A 37 -4.99 -3.94 2.22
CA THR A 37 -6.23 -3.45 1.60
C THR A 37 -6.10 -3.33 0.08
N ARG A 38 -6.78 -4.17 -0.69
CA ARG A 38 -6.66 -4.21 -2.16
C ARG A 38 -6.83 -2.85 -2.84
N CYS A 39 -7.79 -2.04 -2.40
CA CYS A 39 -8.06 -0.71 -2.94
C CYS A 39 -6.91 0.28 -2.74
N LYS A 40 -6.06 0.08 -1.72
CA LYS A 40 -4.91 0.94 -1.42
C LYS A 40 -3.63 0.51 -2.13
N LEU A 41 -3.56 -0.72 -2.63
CA LEU A 41 -2.39 -1.27 -3.30
C LEU A 41 -1.90 -0.41 -4.49
N PRO A 42 -2.75 0.06 -5.43
CA PRO A 42 -2.27 0.87 -6.55
C PRO A 42 -1.66 2.20 -6.09
N THR A 43 -2.27 2.87 -5.12
CA THR A 43 -1.76 4.11 -4.54
C THR A 43 -0.44 3.87 -3.81
N PHE A 44 -0.34 2.80 -3.03
CA PHE A 44 0.88 2.41 -2.35
C PHE A 44 2.03 2.16 -3.32
N LEU A 45 1.82 1.39 -4.38
CA LEU A 45 2.84 1.13 -5.40
C LEU A 45 3.30 2.42 -6.10
N ALA A 46 2.36 3.32 -6.42
CA ALA A 46 2.70 4.62 -7.01
C ALA A 46 3.55 5.49 -6.06
N GLN A 47 3.22 5.50 -4.75
CA GLN A 47 4.02 6.20 -3.74
C GLN A 47 5.42 5.61 -3.59
N VAL A 48 5.54 4.28 -3.58
CA VAL A 48 6.82 3.57 -3.52
C VAL A 48 7.69 3.87 -4.74
N GLU A 49 7.12 3.85 -5.95
CA GLU A 49 7.81 4.23 -7.19
C GLU A 49 8.30 5.67 -7.14
N LEU A 50 7.43 6.60 -6.71
CA LEU A 50 7.77 8.01 -6.59
C LEU A 50 8.89 8.22 -5.56
N TYR A 51 8.83 7.52 -4.43
CA TYR A 51 9.87 7.56 -3.39
C TYR A 51 11.22 7.08 -3.93
N PHE A 52 11.27 5.95 -4.65
CA PHE A 52 12.51 5.47 -5.25
C PHE A 52 13.01 6.37 -6.39
N SER A 53 12.09 6.89 -7.20
CA SER A 53 12.43 7.84 -8.27
C SER A 53 13.02 9.13 -7.70
N GLN A 54 12.57 9.55 -6.53
CA GLN A 54 13.00 10.78 -5.90
C GLN A 54 14.26 10.62 -5.03
N LEU A 55 14.43 9.48 -4.36
CA LEU A 55 15.62 9.20 -3.54
C LEU A 55 16.86 8.84 -4.37
N SER A 56 16.72 8.63 -5.68
CA SER A 56 17.79 8.33 -6.65
C SER A 56 18.62 7.08 -6.33
N ALA A 57 19.37 6.57 -7.32
CA ALA A 57 20.16 5.34 -7.23
C ALA A 57 21.20 5.31 -6.09
N HIS A 58 21.47 6.46 -5.45
CA HIS A 58 22.45 6.57 -4.37
C HIS A 58 21.92 6.04 -3.02
N ALA A 59 20.62 6.16 -2.74
CA ALA A 59 20.05 5.71 -1.47
C ALA A 59 19.70 4.21 -1.45
N PHE A 60 19.37 3.65 -2.62
CA PHE A 60 18.98 2.24 -2.77
C PHE A 60 19.68 1.60 -3.98
N PRO A 61 20.97 1.23 -3.84
CA PRO A 61 21.74 0.64 -4.94
C PRO A 61 21.30 -0.80 -5.27
N THR A 62 20.71 -1.50 -4.30
CA THR A 62 20.32 -2.92 -4.44
C THR A 62 18.81 -3.08 -4.38
N ASP A 63 18.27 -3.94 -5.24
CA ASP A 63 16.84 -4.30 -5.23
C ASP A 63 16.41 -4.90 -3.89
N THR A 64 17.27 -5.66 -3.23
CA THR A 64 17.07 -6.20 -1.86
C THR A 64 16.76 -5.11 -0.84
N SER A 65 17.46 -3.97 -0.90
CA SER A 65 17.25 -2.83 0.00
C SER A 65 15.90 -2.17 -0.25
N LYS A 66 15.48 -2.08 -1.52
CA LYS A 66 14.16 -1.57 -1.91
C LYS A 66 13.05 -2.50 -1.45
N VAL A 67 13.22 -3.81 -1.60
CA VAL A 67 12.26 -4.80 -1.12
C VAL A 67 12.15 -4.77 0.40
N ALA A 68 13.27 -4.73 1.13
CA ALA A 68 13.28 -4.60 2.59
C ALA A 68 12.54 -3.35 3.07
N PHE A 69 12.73 -2.21 2.38
CA PHE A 69 11.99 -0.99 2.65
C PHE A 69 10.48 -1.18 2.46
N ILE A 70 10.04 -1.77 1.34
CA ILE A 70 8.61 -2.02 1.13
C ILE A 70 8.06 -2.98 2.20
N LEU A 71 8.78 -4.04 2.54
CA LEU A 71 8.40 -5.00 3.58
C LEU A 71 8.20 -4.31 4.93
N SER A 72 9.03 -3.32 5.28
CA SER A 72 8.90 -2.52 6.51
C SER A 72 7.65 -1.64 6.56
N LEU A 73 7.07 -1.33 5.39
CA LEU A 73 5.84 -0.56 5.27
C LEU A 73 4.60 -1.46 5.33
N LEU A 74 4.76 -2.79 5.28
CA LEU A 74 3.66 -3.73 5.39
C LEU A 74 3.22 -3.87 6.86
N THR A 75 1.93 -3.74 7.12
CA THR A 75 1.33 -3.87 8.46
C THR A 75 0.17 -4.86 8.46
N GLY A 76 -0.30 -5.22 9.66
CA GLY A 76 -1.45 -6.11 9.84
C GLY A 76 -1.30 -7.43 9.08
N PRO A 77 -2.29 -7.85 8.28
CA PRO A 77 -2.22 -9.09 7.52
C PRO A 77 -1.13 -9.07 6.43
N ALA A 78 -0.84 -7.93 5.81
CA ALA A 78 0.30 -7.84 4.88
C ALA A 78 1.65 -7.94 5.59
N GLY A 79 1.75 -7.42 6.82
CA GLY A 79 2.93 -7.55 7.67
C GLY A 79 3.19 -9.01 8.07
N GLN A 80 2.14 -9.76 8.44
CA GLN A 80 2.25 -11.20 8.70
C GLN A 80 2.72 -11.98 7.47
N TRP A 81 2.19 -11.65 6.30
CA TRP A 81 2.66 -12.21 5.03
C TRP A 81 4.13 -11.88 4.76
N ALA A 82 4.54 -10.63 5.02
CA ALA A 82 5.93 -10.18 4.92
C ALA A 82 6.87 -11.02 5.80
N THR A 83 6.48 -11.27 7.06
CA THR A 83 7.26 -12.09 7.99
C THR A 83 7.46 -13.52 7.46
N ASN A 84 6.41 -14.15 6.93
CA ASN A 84 6.50 -15.48 6.32
C ASN A 84 7.43 -15.48 5.10
N LEU A 85 7.37 -14.43 4.27
CA LEU A 85 8.24 -14.28 3.11
C LEU A 85 9.73 -14.14 3.49
N ILE A 86 10.01 -13.36 4.55
CA ILE A 86 11.38 -13.16 5.07
C ILE A 86 11.92 -14.48 5.63
N LEU A 87 11.10 -15.19 6.42
CA LEU A 87 11.46 -16.47 7.03
C LEU A 87 11.66 -17.58 5.99
N GLY A 88 10.87 -17.57 4.91
CA GLY A 88 10.95 -18.52 3.81
C GLY A 88 12.22 -18.40 2.94
N ASN A 89 13.03 -17.36 3.15
CA ASN A 89 14.24 -17.08 2.36
C ASN A 89 13.99 -17.06 0.84
N ASP A 90 12.79 -16.63 0.44
CA ASP A 90 12.33 -16.70 -0.94
C ASP A 90 13.19 -15.81 -1.86
N PRO A 91 13.64 -16.29 -3.04
CA PRO A 91 14.50 -15.50 -3.95
C PRO A 91 13.78 -14.26 -4.51
N VAL A 92 12.47 -14.16 -4.34
CA VAL A 92 11.66 -12.99 -4.71
C VAL A 92 12.13 -11.70 -4.01
N LYS A 93 12.81 -11.82 -2.86
CA LYS A 93 13.32 -10.68 -2.09
C LYS A 93 14.51 -9.97 -2.74
N ASP A 94 15.20 -10.64 -3.64
CA ASP A 94 16.40 -10.11 -4.31
C ASP A 94 16.04 -9.28 -5.55
N ASN A 95 14.79 -9.39 -6.04
CA ASN A 95 14.34 -8.69 -7.24
C ASN A 95 13.05 -7.94 -6.98
N LEU A 96 13.14 -6.60 -7.01
CA LEU A 96 12.03 -5.69 -6.78
C LEU A 96 10.84 -5.95 -7.72
N ASN A 97 11.09 -6.29 -8.99
CA ASN A 97 10.03 -6.52 -9.95
C ASN A 97 9.25 -7.81 -9.65
N ASN A 98 9.96 -8.86 -9.23
CA ASN A 98 9.32 -10.11 -8.83
C ASN A 98 8.51 -9.90 -7.54
N PHE A 99 9.06 -9.13 -6.59
CA PHE A 99 8.35 -8.77 -5.36
C PHE A 99 7.07 -7.97 -5.65
N LYS A 100 7.11 -6.95 -6.49
CA LYS A 100 5.93 -6.16 -6.89
C LYS A 100 4.87 -7.02 -7.57
N LYS A 101 5.29 -7.97 -8.41
CA LYS A 101 4.38 -8.96 -9.04
C LYS A 101 3.71 -9.83 -7.99
N LEU A 102 4.48 -10.40 -7.07
CA LEU A 102 3.95 -11.25 -6.00
C LEU A 102 3.01 -10.48 -5.06
N LEU A 103 3.35 -9.23 -4.73
CA LEU A 103 2.51 -8.34 -3.94
C LEU A 103 1.18 -8.06 -4.66
N THR A 104 1.22 -7.83 -5.97
CA THR A 104 0.03 -7.62 -6.82
C THR A 104 -0.75 -8.91 -7.02
N ASP A 105 -0.10 -10.07 -7.01
CA ASP A 105 -0.77 -11.37 -7.07
C ASP A 105 -1.53 -11.68 -5.78
N THR A 106 -0.89 -11.41 -4.63
CA THR A 106 -1.42 -11.70 -3.30
C THR A 106 -2.52 -10.71 -2.91
N PHE A 107 -2.26 -9.41 -3.04
CA PHE A 107 -3.14 -8.33 -2.57
C PHE A 107 -3.81 -7.53 -3.68
N GLY A 108 -3.43 -7.73 -4.94
CA GLY A 108 -4.05 -7.04 -6.05
C GLY A 108 -5.41 -7.63 -6.40
N ASP A 109 -6.10 -6.91 -7.28
CA ASP A 109 -7.37 -7.35 -7.81
C ASP A 109 -7.13 -8.28 -9.01
N PRO A 110 -7.66 -9.53 -9.01
CA PRO A 110 -7.52 -10.43 -10.15
C PRO A 110 -8.15 -9.86 -11.43
N LEU A 111 -9.13 -8.95 -11.33
CA LEU A 111 -9.79 -8.33 -12.49
C LEU A 111 -8.92 -7.26 -13.16
N ARG A 112 -7.98 -6.65 -12.42
CA ARG A 112 -7.06 -5.65 -12.99
C ARG A 112 -5.97 -6.29 -13.86
N LYS A 113 -5.72 -7.59 -13.73
CA LYS A 113 -4.81 -8.34 -14.62
C LYS A 113 -5.34 -8.42 -16.06
N ASN A 114 -6.62 -8.12 -16.28
CA ASN A 114 -7.29 -8.20 -17.58
C ASN A 114 -7.52 -6.81 -18.22
N GLY A 115 -6.75 -5.78 -17.82
CA GLY A 115 -6.86 -4.41 -18.35
C GLY A 115 -6.35 -4.18 -19.78
N GLN A 116 -6.11 -5.23 -20.56
CA GLN A 116 -5.93 -5.14 -22.02
C GLN A 116 -6.85 -6.15 -22.70
N ASN A 117 -8.17 -5.94 -22.66
CA ASN A 117 -8.99 -6.39 -23.77
C ASN A 117 -10.29 -5.56 -23.91
N ILE A 118 -10.42 -5.00 -25.12
CA ILE A 118 -11.62 -4.61 -25.88
C ILE A 118 -12.58 -3.54 -25.33
N LEU A 119 -12.39 -2.34 -25.90
CA LEU A 119 -13.41 -1.45 -26.47
C LEU A 119 -14.84 -2.02 -26.45
N TYR A 120 -15.71 -1.40 -25.66
CA TYR A 120 -17.15 -1.51 -25.85
C TYR A 120 -17.53 -0.74 -27.12
N ILE A 121 -17.85 -1.51 -28.17
CA ILE A 121 -18.73 -1.13 -29.28
C ILE A 121 -20.15 -1.56 -28.93
#